data_AF-A0A2I1UG78-F1
#
_entry.id   AF-A0A2I1UG78-F1
#
_cell.length_a   1.000
_cell.length_b   1.000
_cell.length_c   1.000
_cell.angle_alpha   90.00
_cell.angle_beta   90.00
_cell.angle_gamma   90.00
#
_symmetry.space_group_name_H-M   'P 1'
#
loop_
_entity.id
_entity.type
_entity.pdbx_description
1 polymer ?
#
loop_
_entity_poly.entity_id
_entity_poly.type
_entity_poly.pdbx_seq_one_letter_code
_entity_poly.pdbx_strand_id
1 'polypeptide(L)'
;MAIYIFDLLVGYEANGVDNSQAHRARLFSKMNLDYRYIFSVIPSRYDFSYFRNLGIAEERMLIAPFFLAGEKSVESTISVEEMILRLSLEHSDCIEYNSQRIVFQLTAEHKLIIWYENNMVYQVEHLYLDRLYQRDYYTSYLICREYLQTDGFNWNRRIFYDSTGKLVYEGFQISGKIRYRFDSNWIGGEHALMEYFIKSLSLSKKDTVIMDRISGFPFSQALLKYAMV
;
A
#
# COMPACT_ATOMS: atom_id res chain seq x y z
N MET A 1 -22.28 -8.13 7.16
CA MET A 1 -22.23 -8.47 5.74
C MET A 1 -21.45 -7.37 5.07
N ALA A 2 -20.21 -7.68 4.73
CA ALA A 2 -19.37 -6.89 3.86
C ALA A 2 -19.06 -7.69 2.59
N ILE A 3 -18.80 -6.98 1.49
CA ILE A 3 -18.40 -7.56 0.22
C ILE A 3 -16.92 -7.27 0.01
N TYR A 4 -16.08 -8.29 -0.06
CA TYR A 4 -14.64 -8.15 -0.30
C TYR A 4 -14.33 -8.52 -1.75
N ILE A 5 -13.73 -7.61 -2.51
CA ILE A 5 -13.43 -7.80 -3.93
C ILE A 5 -11.91 -7.89 -4.09
N PHE A 6 -11.46 -9.06 -4.53
CA PHE A 6 -10.07 -9.35 -4.87
C PHE A 6 -9.92 -9.43 -6.40
N ASP A 7 -8.97 -8.75 -7.03
CA ASP A 7 -8.01 -7.78 -6.52
C ASP A 7 -8.02 -6.57 -7.44
N LEU A 8 -7.79 -5.38 -6.89
CA LEU A 8 -7.39 -4.22 -7.66
C LEU A 8 -5.97 -4.48 -8.17
N LEU A 9 -5.75 -4.10 -9.42
CA LEU A 9 -4.69 -4.58 -10.30
C LEU A 9 -3.35 -4.92 -9.63
N VAL A 10 -2.84 -6.11 -9.97
CA VAL A 10 -1.43 -6.45 -9.92
C VAL A 10 -1.02 -6.98 -11.31
N GLY A 11 -0.18 -6.24 -12.03
CA GLY A 11 0.55 -6.75 -13.20
C GLY A 11 -0.17 -6.83 -14.55
N TYR A 12 -1.30 -6.15 -14.74
CA TYR A 12 -1.99 -6.09 -16.03
C TYR A 12 -2.10 -4.64 -16.52
N GLU A 13 -2.22 -4.43 -17.84
CA GLU A 13 -2.64 -3.13 -18.35
C GLU A 13 -4.14 -2.93 -18.11
N ALA A 14 -4.55 -1.66 -18.05
CA ALA A 14 -5.94 -1.23 -17.95
C ALA A 14 -6.83 -1.96 -18.96
N ASN A 15 -7.88 -2.64 -18.48
CA ASN A 15 -8.73 -3.49 -19.31
C ASN A 15 -10.22 -3.50 -18.90
N GLY A 16 -11.00 -4.38 -19.54
CA GLY A 16 -12.44 -4.49 -19.31
C GLY A 16 -12.84 -4.95 -17.89
N VAL A 17 -11.95 -5.67 -17.19
CA VAL A 17 -12.18 -6.08 -15.79
C VAL A 17 -12.25 -4.84 -14.90
N ASP A 18 -11.34 -3.89 -15.08
CA ASP A 18 -11.24 -2.69 -14.25
C ASP A 18 -12.50 -1.81 -14.42
N ASN A 19 -12.96 -1.65 -15.67
CA ASN A 19 -14.21 -0.96 -15.97
C ASN A 19 -15.42 -1.63 -15.32
N SER A 20 -15.44 -2.97 -15.29
CA SER A 20 -16.51 -3.76 -14.66
C SER A 20 -16.47 -3.62 -13.14
N GLN A 21 -15.28 -3.58 -12.53
CA GLN A 21 -15.09 -3.30 -11.11
C GLN A 21 -15.63 -1.91 -10.75
N ALA A 22 -15.25 -0.87 -11.50
CA ALA A 22 -15.76 0.48 -11.26
C ALA A 22 -17.28 0.61 -11.47
N HIS A 23 -17.83 -0.04 -12.50
CA HIS A 23 -19.27 -0.09 -12.69
C HIS A 23 -19.99 -0.75 -11.51
N ARG A 24 -19.46 -1.87 -11.02
CA ARG A 24 -20.00 -2.57 -9.84
C ARG A 24 -19.87 -1.75 -8.57
N ALA A 25 -18.76 -1.02 -8.38
CA ALA A 25 -18.61 -0.09 -7.26
C ALA A 25 -19.73 0.98 -7.25
N ARG A 26 -20.04 1.56 -8.42
CA ARG A 26 -21.15 2.52 -8.57
C ARG A 26 -22.50 1.91 -8.19
N LEU A 27 -22.78 0.67 -8.59
CA LEU A 27 -24.02 -0.03 -8.22
C LEU A 27 -24.08 -0.32 -6.72
N PHE A 28 -23.00 -0.85 -6.14
CA PHE A 28 -22.93 -1.14 -4.70
C PHE A 28 -23.12 0.11 -3.85
N SER A 29 -22.55 1.25 -4.27
CA SER A 29 -22.79 2.54 -3.60
C SER A 29 -24.27 2.96 -3.67
N LYS A 30 -24.92 2.86 -4.84
CA LYS A 30 -26.36 3.18 -4.98
C LYS A 30 -27.25 2.28 -4.12
N MET A 31 -26.84 1.04 -3.87
CA MET A 31 -27.53 0.08 -3.03
C MET A 31 -27.16 0.19 -1.54
N ASN A 32 -26.29 1.14 -1.17
CA ASN A 32 -25.77 1.33 0.19
C ASN A 32 -25.17 0.04 0.79
N LEU A 33 -24.46 -0.74 -0.04
CA LEU A 33 -23.78 -1.95 0.40
C LEU A 33 -22.45 -1.59 1.07
N ASP A 34 -22.05 -2.38 2.07
CA ASP A 34 -20.70 -2.31 2.61
C ASP A 34 -19.77 -3.18 1.77
N TYR A 35 -18.79 -2.56 1.11
CA TYR A 35 -17.85 -3.25 0.23
C TYR A 35 -16.44 -2.68 0.32
N ARG A 36 -15.45 -3.54 0.04
CA ARG A 36 -14.02 -3.23 0.04
C ARG A 36 -13.35 -3.85 -1.19
N TYR A 37 -12.72 -3.01 -1.99
CA TYR A 37 -11.80 -3.42 -3.04
C TYR A 37 -10.39 -3.50 -2.46
N ILE A 38 -9.72 -4.62 -2.70
CA ILE A 38 -8.45 -4.93 -2.05
C ILE A 38 -7.32 -4.74 -3.05
N PHE A 39 -6.17 -4.21 -2.59
CA PHE A 39 -4.88 -4.38 -3.25
C PHE A 39 -4.07 -5.42 -2.46
N SER A 40 -3.64 -6.50 -3.10
CA SER A 40 -2.84 -7.54 -2.44
C SER A 40 -1.41 -7.11 -2.12
N VAL A 41 -0.91 -6.08 -2.78
CA VAL A 41 0.41 -5.46 -2.58
C VAL A 41 0.27 -3.96 -2.33
N ILE A 42 1.34 -3.29 -1.91
CA ILE A 42 1.37 -1.82 -1.88
C ILE A 42 1.34 -1.34 -3.34
N PRO A 43 0.27 -0.66 -3.80
CA PRO A 43 0.17 -0.22 -5.18
C PRO A 43 1.14 0.93 -5.47
N SER A 44 1.52 1.08 -6.74
CA SER A 44 2.14 2.34 -7.16
C SER A 44 1.14 3.49 -7.01
N ARG A 45 1.64 4.73 -6.88
CA ARG A 45 0.74 5.90 -6.87
C ARG A 45 -0.09 6.01 -8.15
N TYR A 46 0.47 5.57 -9.28
CA TYR A 46 -0.24 5.52 -10.56
C TYR A 46 -1.43 4.57 -10.49
N ASP A 47 -1.25 3.32 -10.06
CA ASP A 47 -2.33 2.32 -10.00
C ASP A 47 -3.43 2.74 -9.02
N PHE A 48 -3.02 3.28 -7.87
CA PHE A 48 -3.96 3.84 -6.89
C PHE A 48 -4.81 4.95 -7.52
N SER A 49 -4.16 5.93 -8.16
CA SER A 49 -4.84 7.06 -8.79
C SER A 49 -5.71 6.63 -9.96
N TYR A 50 -5.29 5.61 -10.72
CA TYR A 50 -6.04 5.05 -11.83
C TYR A 50 -7.41 4.52 -11.37
N PHE A 51 -7.46 3.67 -10.35
CA PHE A 51 -8.73 3.13 -9.85
C PHE A 51 -9.63 4.19 -9.21
N ARG A 52 -9.01 5.16 -8.53
CA ARG A 52 -9.74 6.31 -8.00
C ARG A 52 -10.44 7.08 -9.12
N ASN A 53 -9.68 7.43 -10.16
CA ASN A 53 -10.19 8.17 -11.31
C ASN A 53 -11.21 7.37 -12.12
N LEU A 54 -11.13 6.03 -12.09
CA LEU A 54 -12.11 5.14 -12.71
C LEU A 54 -13.46 5.13 -11.96
N GLY A 55 -13.48 5.63 -10.71
CA GLY A 55 -14.69 5.82 -9.91
C GLY A 55 -14.85 4.83 -8.75
N ILE A 56 -13.78 4.15 -8.33
CA ILE A 56 -13.75 3.44 -7.04
C ILE A 56 -13.32 4.45 -5.98
N ALA A 57 -14.14 4.67 -4.97
CA ALA A 57 -13.85 5.66 -3.94
C ALA A 57 -12.71 5.18 -3.01
N GLU A 58 -11.84 6.08 -2.57
CA GLU A 58 -10.65 5.74 -1.77
C GLU A 58 -11.04 5.04 -0.45
N GLU A 59 -12.12 5.47 0.20
CA GLU A 59 -12.63 4.86 1.42
C GLU A 59 -13.18 3.44 1.21
N ARG A 60 -13.28 2.99 -0.05
CA ARG A 60 -13.63 1.61 -0.42
C ARG A 60 -12.41 0.78 -0.79
N MET A 61 -11.22 1.36 -0.85
CA MET A 61 -9.97 0.66 -1.10
C MET A 61 -9.34 0.19 0.22
N LEU A 62 -8.62 -0.92 0.15
CA LEU A 62 -7.87 -1.49 1.27
C LEU A 62 -6.58 -2.09 0.74
N ILE A 63 -5.45 -1.73 1.36
CA ILE A 63 -4.14 -2.28 0.99
C ILE A 63 -3.80 -3.40 1.98
N ALA A 64 -3.77 -4.65 1.53
CA ALA A 64 -3.64 -5.81 2.41
C ALA A 64 -2.38 -5.76 3.30
N PRO A 65 -1.19 -5.35 2.81
CA PRO A 65 -0.03 -5.13 3.66
C PRO A 65 -0.24 -4.08 4.77
N PHE A 66 -0.99 -3.01 4.50
CA PHE A 66 -1.28 -1.96 5.50
C PHE A 66 -2.32 -2.44 6.52
N PHE A 67 -3.32 -3.19 6.08
CA PHE A 67 -4.31 -3.81 6.97
C PHE A 67 -3.68 -4.74 7.99
N LEU A 68 -2.69 -5.53 7.59
CA LEU A 68 -1.94 -6.39 8.50
C LEU A 68 -1.14 -5.62 9.57
N ALA A 69 -0.87 -4.33 9.33
CA ALA A 69 -0.26 -3.42 10.30
C ALA A 69 -1.31 -2.62 11.11
N GLY A 70 -2.60 -2.86 10.87
CA GLY A 70 -3.70 -2.21 11.58
C GLY A 70 -4.33 -1.00 10.87
N GLU A 71 -3.83 -0.62 9.69
CA GLU A 71 -4.35 0.50 8.91
C GLU A 71 -5.46 0.05 7.95
N LYS A 72 -6.65 0.65 8.07
CA LYS A 72 -7.82 0.33 7.24
C LYS A 72 -8.16 1.43 6.24
N SER A 73 -7.57 2.61 6.40
CA SER A 73 -7.67 3.72 5.47
C SER A 73 -6.51 3.70 4.47
N VAL A 74 -6.69 4.38 3.35
CA VAL A 74 -5.65 4.70 2.39
C VAL A 74 -5.36 6.21 2.34
N GLU A 75 -6.10 6.98 3.14
CA GLU A 75 -6.02 8.44 3.19
C GLU A 75 -4.74 8.89 3.89
N SER A 76 -4.05 9.85 3.28
CA SER A 76 -2.93 10.56 3.89
C SER A 76 -3.42 11.84 4.54
N THR A 77 -3.04 12.09 5.80
CA THR A 77 -3.51 13.26 6.55
C THR A 77 -2.38 14.14 7.08
N ILE A 78 -1.12 13.77 6.84
CA ILE A 78 0.04 14.56 7.25
C ILE A 78 0.27 15.64 6.19
N SER A 79 0.19 16.90 6.59
CA SER A 79 0.41 18.01 5.67
C SER A 79 1.88 18.13 5.24
N VAL A 80 2.14 18.78 4.10
CA VAL A 80 3.51 19.09 3.66
C VAL A 80 4.28 19.91 4.72
N GLU A 81 3.64 20.92 5.32
CA GLU A 81 4.24 21.75 6.37
C GLU A 81 4.62 20.90 7.59
N GLU A 82 3.69 20.08 8.07
CA GLU A 82 3.95 19.17 9.18
C GLU A 82 5.10 18.19 8.86
N MET A 83 5.16 17.68 7.62
CA MET A 83 6.23 16.78 7.21
C MET A 83 7.59 17.46 7.19
N ILE A 84 7.66 18.71 6.70
CA ILE A 84 8.90 19.51 6.72
C ILE A 84 9.42 19.66 8.15
N LEU A 85 8.55 19.94 9.13
CA LEU A 85 8.91 20.03 10.55
C LEU A 85 9.37 18.67 11.11
N ARG A 86 8.62 17.59 10.83
CA ARG A 86 8.94 16.22 11.29
C ARG A 86 10.32 15.74 10.80
N LEU A 87 10.73 16.20 9.62
CA LEU A 87 12.01 15.85 9.00
C LEU A 87 13.10 16.90 9.22
N SER A 88 12.82 17.98 9.95
CA SER A 88 13.75 19.09 10.22
C SER A 88 14.32 19.73 8.94
N LEU A 89 13.45 19.98 7.96
CA LEU A 89 13.81 20.49 6.63
C LEU A 89 13.64 22.01 6.46
N GLU A 90 13.28 22.75 7.52
CA GLU A 90 12.97 24.19 7.48
C GLU A 90 14.15 25.05 6.97
N HIS A 91 15.37 24.55 7.16
CA HIS A 91 16.61 25.21 6.76
C HIS A 91 17.37 24.46 5.65
N SER A 92 16.76 23.42 5.06
CA SER A 92 17.37 22.65 3.98
C SER A 92 17.18 23.35 2.63
N ASP A 93 18.12 23.14 1.70
CA ASP A 93 18.07 23.73 0.37
C ASP A 93 16.95 23.07 -0.47
N CYS A 94 15.88 23.81 -0.74
CA CYS A 94 14.81 23.38 -1.64
C CYS A 94 15.22 23.64 -3.10
N ILE A 95 15.44 22.57 -3.86
CA ILE A 95 15.92 22.63 -5.25
C ILE A 95 14.81 22.40 -6.28
N GLU A 96 13.65 21.90 -5.86
CA GLU A 96 12.47 21.75 -6.71
C GLU A 96 11.19 21.85 -5.86
N TYR A 97 10.20 22.60 -6.33
CA TYR A 97 8.86 22.65 -5.78
C TYR A 97 7.86 22.73 -6.94
N ASN A 98 7.01 21.71 -7.07
CA ASN A 98 5.86 21.73 -7.98
C ASN A 98 4.61 21.13 -7.31
N SER A 99 3.49 21.01 -8.03
CA SER A 99 2.21 20.52 -7.48
C SER A 99 2.19 19.05 -7.03
N GLN A 100 3.22 18.28 -7.32
CA GLN A 100 3.31 16.83 -7.04
C GLN A 100 4.39 16.49 -6.02
N ARG A 101 5.45 17.31 -5.92
CA ARG A 101 6.60 17.02 -5.06
C ARG A 101 7.42 18.25 -4.67
N ILE A 102 8.17 18.08 -3.58
CA ILE A 102 9.25 18.98 -3.15
C ILE A 102 10.54 18.17 -3.05
N VAL A 103 11.64 18.72 -3.53
CA VAL A 103 12.97 18.10 -3.46
C VAL A 103 13.90 18.97 -2.63
N PHE A 104 14.47 18.37 -1.58
CA PHE A 104 15.47 18.98 -0.72
C PHE A 104 16.85 18.36 -0.98
N GLN A 105 17.87 19.21 -1.12
CA GLN A 105 19.27 18.83 -1.13
C GLN A 105 19.80 18.92 0.30
N LEU A 106 20.18 17.78 0.89
CA LEU A 106 20.63 17.71 2.29
C LEU A 106 22.16 17.78 2.41
N THR A 107 22.87 17.11 1.50
CA THR A 107 24.33 17.20 1.29
C THR A 107 24.63 17.18 -0.20
N ALA A 108 25.89 17.17 -0.65
CA ALA A 108 26.17 17.01 -2.09
C ALA A 108 25.67 15.67 -2.67
N GLU A 109 25.61 14.63 -1.84
CA GLU A 109 25.26 13.26 -2.24
C GLU A 109 23.84 12.85 -1.84
N HIS A 110 23.23 13.51 -0.86
CA HIS A 110 21.92 13.11 -0.31
C HIS A 110 20.80 14.08 -0.70
N LYS A 111 19.77 13.54 -1.35
CA LYS A 111 18.50 14.21 -1.65
C LYS A 111 17.34 13.54 -0.94
N LEU A 112 16.33 14.34 -0.62
CA LEU A 112 15.05 13.88 -0.09
C LEU A 112 13.91 14.43 -0.95
N ILE A 113 12.97 13.56 -1.33
CA ILE A 113 11.78 13.94 -2.11
C ILE A 113 10.54 13.71 -1.26
N ILE A 114 9.75 14.75 -1.04
CA ILE A 114 8.41 14.66 -0.45
C ILE A 114 7.39 14.62 -1.59
N TRP A 115 6.65 13.52 -1.67
CA TRP A 115 5.55 13.35 -2.62
C TRP A 115 4.22 13.59 -1.93
N TYR A 116 3.37 14.41 -2.55
CA TYR A 116 2.13 14.82 -1.93
C TYR A 116 1.02 15.04 -2.97
N GLU A 117 -0.22 15.07 -2.49
CA GLU A 117 -1.40 15.44 -3.27
C GLU A 117 -2.37 16.19 -2.38
N ASN A 118 -2.98 17.27 -2.87
CA ASN A 118 -3.89 18.12 -2.08
C ASN A 118 -3.26 18.56 -0.74
N ASN A 119 -1.97 18.88 -0.76
CA ASN A 119 -1.16 19.25 0.41
C ASN A 119 -0.95 18.13 1.45
N MET A 120 -1.33 16.88 1.16
CA MET A 120 -1.14 15.72 2.04
C MET A 120 -0.04 14.81 1.51
N VAL A 121 0.93 14.49 2.37
CA VAL A 121 2.10 13.66 2.04
C VAL A 121 1.71 12.19 2.11
N TYR A 122 1.90 11.48 0.99
CA TYR A 122 1.68 10.03 0.94
C TYR A 122 2.99 9.24 0.87
N GLN A 123 4.11 9.88 0.49
CA GLN A 123 5.39 9.20 0.34
C GLN A 123 6.57 10.15 0.52
N VAL A 124 7.65 9.65 1.13
CA VAL A 124 8.96 10.33 1.18
C VAL A 124 10.04 9.38 0.65
N GLU A 125 10.93 9.88 -0.19
CA GLU A 125 12.01 9.10 -0.80
C GLU A 125 13.38 9.69 -0.45
N HIS A 126 14.33 8.83 -0.09
CA HIS A 126 15.72 9.21 0.17
C HIS A 126 16.64 8.66 -0.92
N LEU A 127 17.45 9.53 -1.50
CA LEU A 127 18.38 9.20 -2.58
C LEU A 127 19.81 9.52 -2.16
N TYR A 128 20.72 8.56 -2.32
CA TYR A 128 22.15 8.75 -2.13
C TYR A 128 22.88 8.55 -3.46
N LEU A 129 23.68 9.53 -3.88
CA LEU A 129 24.30 9.57 -5.21
C LEU A 129 23.27 9.33 -6.34
N ASP A 130 22.12 10.02 -6.25
CA ASP A 130 20.98 9.90 -7.16
C ASP A 130 20.36 8.50 -7.26
N ARG A 131 20.64 7.61 -6.30
CA ARG A 131 20.04 6.28 -6.21
C ARG A 131 19.06 6.21 -5.05
N LEU A 132 17.82 5.86 -5.36
CA LEU A 132 16.78 5.60 -4.38
C LEU A 132 17.16 4.38 -3.52
N TYR A 133 17.27 4.57 -2.20
CA TYR A 133 17.59 3.47 -1.27
C TYR A 133 16.54 3.29 -0.17
N GLN A 134 15.70 4.29 0.08
CA GLN A 134 14.61 4.21 1.05
C GLN A 134 13.38 4.96 0.53
N ARG A 135 12.22 4.35 0.76
CA ARG A 135 10.89 4.92 0.52
C ARG A 135 10.02 4.71 1.76
N ASP A 136 9.47 5.79 2.26
CA ASP A 136 8.55 5.82 3.39
C ASP A 136 7.14 6.12 2.88
N TYR A 137 6.15 5.33 3.30
CA TYR A 137 4.73 5.48 2.95
C TYR A 137 3.94 6.02 4.14
N TYR A 138 3.03 6.96 3.88
CA TYR A 138 2.28 7.66 4.92
C TYR A 138 0.77 7.61 4.72
N THR A 139 0.05 7.28 5.79
CA THR A 139 -1.39 7.56 5.96
C THR A 139 -1.54 8.75 6.92
N SER A 140 -2.10 8.53 8.12
CA SER A 140 -2.02 9.47 9.24
C SER A 140 -0.70 9.34 10.04
N TYR A 141 0.09 8.32 9.73
CA TYR A 141 1.40 8.03 10.31
C TYR A 141 2.29 7.31 9.28
N LEU A 142 3.56 7.06 9.63
CA LEU A 142 4.47 6.23 8.83
C LEU A 142 4.00 4.77 8.89
N ILE A 143 3.27 4.31 7.87
CA ILE A 143 2.71 2.94 7.85
C ILE A 143 3.75 1.91 7.40
N CYS A 144 4.66 2.28 6.49
CA CYS A 144 5.66 1.37 5.95
C CYS A 144 6.94 2.12 5.59
N ARG A 145 8.09 1.58 5.99
CA ARG A 145 9.41 1.94 5.48
C ARG A 145 9.97 0.81 4.62
N GLU A 146 10.28 1.12 3.37
CA GLU A 146 10.84 0.23 2.37
C GLU A 146 12.30 0.61 2.09
N TYR A 147 13.21 -0.33 2.27
CA TYR A 147 14.59 -0.21 1.80
C TYR A 147 14.74 -0.93 0.48
N LEU A 148 15.37 -0.29 -0.50
CA LEU A 148 15.52 -0.82 -1.85
C LEU A 148 16.88 -1.50 -2.04
N GLN A 149 16.93 -2.40 -3.01
CA GLN A 149 18.16 -2.99 -3.51
C GLN A 149 18.94 -1.97 -4.34
N THR A 150 20.16 -2.33 -4.73
CA THR A 150 21.03 -1.46 -5.55
C THR A 150 20.46 -1.13 -6.93
N ASP A 151 19.44 -1.87 -7.39
CA ASP A 151 18.71 -1.58 -8.62
C ASP A 151 17.74 -0.39 -8.49
N GLY A 152 17.37 0.01 -7.27
CA GLY A 152 16.41 1.09 -7.01
C GLY A 152 14.96 0.75 -7.33
N PHE A 153 14.65 -0.51 -7.66
CA PHE A 153 13.30 -0.96 -8.04
C PHE A 153 12.78 -2.05 -7.12
N ASN A 154 13.62 -3.02 -6.76
CA ASN A 154 13.23 -4.13 -5.91
C ASN A 154 13.48 -3.78 -4.45
N TRP A 155 12.50 -4.03 -3.60
CA TRP A 155 12.68 -3.87 -2.16
C TRP A 155 13.59 -4.98 -1.60
N ASN A 156 14.40 -4.64 -0.61
CA ASN A 156 15.22 -5.57 0.17
C ASN A 156 14.57 -5.89 1.52
N ARG A 157 14.05 -4.85 2.19
CA ARG A 157 13.37 -4.95 3.48
C ARG A 157 12.18 -3.99 3.52
N ARG A 158 11.08 -4.44 4.12
CA ARG A 158 9.93 -3.60 4.46
C ARG A 158 9.66 -3.69 5.95
N ILE A 159 9.37 -2.57 6.59
CA ILE A 159 9.08 -2.47 8.02
C ILE A 159 7.73 -1.78 8.16
N PHE A 160 6.77 -2.44 8.81
CA PHE A 160 5.42 -1.92 8.96
C PHE A 160 5.14 -1.53 10.41
N TYR A 161 4.56 -0.36 10.60
CA TYR A 161 4.28 0.20 11.92
C TYR A 161 2.78 0.34 12.14
N ASP A 162 2.34 0.39 13.40
CA ASP A 162 0.99 0.82 13.75
C ASP A 162 0.92 2.34 13.97
N SER A 163 -0.28 2.85 14.29
CA SER A 163 -0.52 4.27 14.52
C SER A 163 0.23 4.88 15.71
N THR A 164 0.82 4.05 16.57
CA THR A 164 1.67 4.49 17.68
C THR A 164 3.15 4.54 17.30
N GLY A 165 3.50 4.11 16.08
CA GLY A 165 4.88 3.99 15.60
C GLY A 165 5.57 2.69 16.04
N LYS A 166 4.83 1.74 16.62
CA LYS A 166 5.38 0.45 17.03
C LYS A 166 5.48 -0.49 15.83
N LEU A 167 6.58 -1.24 15.75
CA LEU A 167 6.76 -2.30 14.77
C LEU A 167 5.66 -3.37 14.90
N VAL A 168 4.97 -3.69 13.79
CA VAL A 168 4.00 -4.80 13.71
C VAL A 168 4.61 -6.01 13.03
N TYR A 169 5.19 -5.82 11.85
CA TYR A 169 5.83 -6.91 11.11
C TYR A 169 6.83 -6.39 10.08
N GLU A 170 7.63 -7.31 9.56
CA GLU A 170 8.68 -7.01 8.59
C GLU A 170 8.67 -8.00 7.43
N GLY A 171 9.05 -7.53 6.25
CA GLY A 171 9.34 -8.34 5.08
C GLY A 171 10.84 -8.29 4.75
N PHE A 172 11.39 -9.41 4.32
CA PHE A 172 12.80 -9.56 3.94
C PHE A 172 12.94 -10.33 2.63
N GLN A 173 13.88 -9.91 1.79
CA GLN A 173 14.40 -10.75 0.71
C GLN A 173 15.68 -11.45 1.16
N ILE A 174 15.59 -12.75 1.45
CA ILE A 174 16.69 -13.57 1.97
C ILE A 174 16.98 -14.69 0.98
N SER A 175 18.19 -14.70 0.40
CA SER A 175 18.63 -15.75 -0.54
C SER A 175 17.67 -15.96 -1.71
N GLY A 176 17.18 -14.86 -2.32
CA GLY A 176 16.22 -14.89 -3.42
C GLY A 176 14.79 -15.29 -3.04
N LYS A 177 14.48 -15.40 -1.73
CA LYS A 177 13.14 -15.74 -1.23
C LYS A 177 12.58 -14.63 -0.35
N ILE A 178 11.30 -14.33 -0.54
CA ILE A 178 10.55 -13.42 0.33
C ILE A 178 10.15 -14.15 1.61
N ARG A 179 10.36 -13.52 2.76
CA ARG A 179 9.91 -13.99 4.08
C ARG A 179 9.35 -12.82 4.87
N TYR A 180 8.35 -13.08 5.70
CA TYR A 180 7.81 -12.10 6.65
C TYR A 180 7.98 -12.59 8.08
N ARG A 181 8.13 -11.63 8.99
CA ARG A 181 8.24 -11.87 10.43
C ARG A 181 7.21 -11.04 11.18
N PHE A 182 6.34 -11.71 11.93
CA PHE A 182 5.40 -11.13 12.89
C PHE A 182 5.88 -11.54 14.28
N ASP A 183 6.40 -10.60 15.06
CA ASP A 183 7.12 -10.88 16.31
C ASP A 183 8.23 -11.95 16.14
N SER A 184 8.03 -13.15 16.70
CA SER A 184 8.95 -14.29 16.56
C SER A 184 8.54 -15.28 15.46
N ASN A 185 7.35 -15.10 14.86
CA ASN A 185 6.78 -16.02 13.89
C ASN A 185 7.21 -15.64 12.46
N TRP A 186 7.75 -16.61 11.74
CA TRP A 186 8.17 -16.44 10.34
C TRP A 186 7.20 -17.13 9.39
N ILE A 187 6.83 -16.42 8.32
CA ILE A 187 6.02 -16.97 7.22
C ILE A 187 6.74 -16.77 5.88
N GLY A 188 6.53 -17.70 4.96
CA GLY A 188 7.24 -17.75 3.68
C GLY A 188 6.43 -17.21 2.51
N GLY A 189 6.89 -16.12 1.90
CA GLY A 189 6.38 -15.61 0.64
C GLY A 189 5.00 -14.95 0.69
N GLU A 190 4.60 -14.42 -0.46
CA GLU A 190 3.35 -13.67 -0.66
C GLU A 190 2.10 -14.53 -0.41
N HIS A 191 2.15 -15.83 -0.73
CA HIS A 191 1.04 -16.75 -0.48
C HIS A 191 0.70 -16.85 1.01
N ALA A 192 1.71 -16.98 1.86
CA ALA A 192 1.49 -17.06 3.30
C ALA A 192 1.05 -15.71 3.88
N LEU A 193 1.57 -14.60 3.36
CA LEU A 193 1.11 -13.26 3.75
C LEU A 193 -0.36 -13.04 3.41
N MET A 194 -0.80 -13.44 2.21
CA MET A 194 -2.20 -13.34 1.80
C MET A 194 -3.11 -14.28 2.55
N GLU A 195 -2.66 -15.50 2.87
CA GLU A 195 -3.38 -16.38 3.77
C GLU A 195 -3.59 -15.74 5.14
N TYR A 196 -2.55 -15.10 5.69
CA TYR A 196 -2.63 -14.41 6.97
C TYR A 196 -3.63 -13.25 6.90
N PHE A 197 -3.55 -12.41 5.87
CA PHE A 197 -4.52 -11.33 5.62
C PHE A 197 -5.97 -11.81 5.53
N ILE A 198 -6.24 -12.84 4.73
CA ILE A 198 -7.60 -13.38 4.54
C ILE A 198 -8.16 -13.92 5.85
N LYS A 199 -7.34 -14.58 6.68
CA LYS A 199 -7.74 -15.00 8.03
C LYS A 199 -8.02 -13.80 8.92
N SER A 200 -7.21 -12.75 8.84
CA SER A 200 -7.40 -11.51 9.60
C SER A 200 -8.66 -10.74 9.23
N LEU A 201 -9.21 -10.92 8.01
CA LEU A 201 -10.52 -10.37 7.65
C LEU A 201 -11.67 -10.94 8.50
N SER A 202 -11.47 -12.11 9.14
CA SER A 202 -12.47 -12.76 9.99
C SER A 202 -13.81 -12.96 9.28
N LEU A 203 -13.76 -13.41 8.03
CA LEU A 203 -14.93 -13.61 7.17
C LEU A 203 -15.98 -14.51 7.84
N SER A 204 -17.25 -14.13 7.71
CA SER A 204 -18.39 -14.91 8.16
C SER A 204 -19.24 -15.38 6.99
N LYS A 205 -20.14 -16.34 7.23
CA LYS A 205 -21.15 -16.81 6.27
C LYS A 205 -22.06 -15.72 5.67
N LYS A 206 -22.09 -14.55 6.32
CA LYS A 206 -22.88 -13.39 5.85
C LYS A 206 -22.09 -12.51 4.90
N ASP A 207 -20.79 -12.68 4.79
CA ASP A 207 -19.93 -11.86 3.94
C ASP A 207 -19.81 -12.50 2.55
N THR A 208 -19.57 -11.65 1.56
CA THR A 208 -19.43 -12.09 0.16
C THR A 208 -18.01 -11.81 -0.28
N VAL A 209 -17.37 -12.81 -0.89
CA VAL A 209 -16.08 -12.61 -1.56
C VAL A 209 -16.27 -12.70 -3.06
N ILE A 210 -15.77 -11.70 -3.79
CA ILE A 210 -15.75 -11.66 -5.25
C ILE A 210 -14.28 -11.76 -5.68
N MET A 211 -13.98 -12.73 -6.55
CA MET A 211 -12.67 -12.89 -7.16
C MET A 211 -12.77 -12.58 -8.65
N ASP A 212 -12.40 -11.38 -9.07
CA ASP A 212 -12.42 -11.02 -10.49
C ASP A 212 -11.24 -11.65 -11.25
N ARG A 213 -10.15 -11.97 -10.54
CA ARG A 213 -8.93 -12.56 -11.10
C ARG A 213 -8.49 -13.73 -10.23
N ILE A 214 -8.37 -14.93 -10.82
CA ILE A 214 -8.12 -16.18 -10.07
C ILE A 214 -6.75 -16.81 -10.34
N SER A 215 -6.22 -16.71 -11.56
CA SER A 215 -5.01 -17.44 -11.94
C SER A 215 -3.74 -16.67 -11.61
N GLY A 216 -2.78 -17.32 -10.96
CA GLY A 216 -1.43 -16.78 -10.72
C GLY A 216 -1.30 -15.81 -9.53
N PHE A 217 -2.37 -15.59 -8.75
CA PHE A 217 -2.32 -14.67 -7.62
C PHE A 217 -2.10 -15.37 -6.27
N PRO A 218 -1.33 -14.74 -5.34
CA PRO A 218 -1.02 -15.34 -4.05
C PRO A 218 -2.24 -15.63 -3.16
N PHE A 219 -3.33 -14.86 -3.32
CA PHE A 219 -4.55 -14.97 -2.51
C PHE A 219 -5.49 -16.11 -2.93
N SER A 220 -5.38 -16.63 -4.16
CA SER A 220 -6.42 -17.49 -4.75
C SER A 220 -6.64 -18.79 -3.96
N GLN A 221 -5.57 -19.48 -3.59
CA GLN A 221 -5.66 -20.72 -2.81
C GLN A 221 -6.25 -20.47 -1.40
N ALA A 222 -5.85 -19.37 -0.78
CA ALA A 222 -6.33 -19.02 0.56
C ALA A 222 -7.82 -18.67 0.55
N LEU A 223 -8.32 -17.93 -0.45
CA LEU A 223 -9.75 -17.63 -0.57
C LEU A 223 -10.58 -18.90 -0.75
N LEU A 224 -10.15 -19.83 -1.61
CA LEU A 224 -10.85 -21.11 -1.77
C LEU A 224 -10.90 -21.92 -0.46
N LYS A 225 -9.88 -21.81 0.39
CA LYS A 225 -9.81 -22.55 1.65
C LYS A 225 -10.59 -21.90 2.79
N TYR A 226 -10.63 -20.57 2.83
CA TYR A 226 -11.07 -19.82 4.02
C TYR A 226 -12.29 -18.92 3.80
N ALA A 227 -12.64 -18.59 2.55
CA ALA A 227 -13.81 -17.76 2.25
C ALA A 227 -15.10 -18.56 1.96
N MET A 228 -15.02 -19.89 1.83
CA MET A 228 -16.17 -20.77 1.55
C MET A 228 -16.79 -21.41 2.82
N VAL A 229 -16.55 -20.84 4.00
CA VAL A 229 -16.95 -21.44 5.30
C VAL A 229 -18.26 -20.88 5.83
#